data_AF-A0A519V8E0-F1
#
_entry.id   AF-A0A519V8E0-F1
#
_cell.length_a   1.000
_cell.length_b   1.000
_cell.length_c   1.000
_cell.angle_alpha   90.00
_cell.angle_beta   90.00
_cell.angle_gamma   90.00
#
_symmetry.space_group_name_H-M   'P 1'
#
loop_
_entity.id
_entity.type
_entity.pdbx_description
1 polymer ?
#
loop_
_entity_poly.entity_id
_entity_poly.type
_entity_poly.pdbx_seq_one_letter_code
_entity_poly.pdbx_strand_id
1 'polypeptide(L)'
;MKLPAIKGFNEEAFNKYLKNTGLLMLGRVGSLAIKMFVSINAGLGLDQFIVKELHQNPTNRDKILGTAFLLKVMAGLACIPTIFIAWQIYPLSDISYQIIFILSFTGLFQSLTVVDAYFQSEVKSKYIMQVQIIGNLISAAVKFTLILTNSPLLYFVISYIFDIFLLSIGYFGIYQRKGRSIFNWGFDGKLAKKLLHYSWPLIISGIMVSVYM
;
A
#
# COMPACT_ATOMS: atom_id res chain seq x y z
N MET A 1 31.24 -18.40 25.62
CA MET A 1 31.21 -18.20 27.08
C MET A 1 30.10 -19.06 27.65
N LYS A 2 30.44 -20.10 28.43
CA LYS A 2 29.44 -20.98 29.09
C LYS A 2 28.83 -20.20 30.26
N LEU A 3 27.54 -19.90 30.18
CA LEU A 3 26.78 -19.32 31.30
C LEU A 3 26.77 -20.36 32.45
N PRO A 4 26.98 -19.94 33.71
CA PRO A 4 27.05 -20.87 34.84
C PRO A 4 25.72 -21.61 35.02
N ALA A 5 25.82 -22.90 35.37
CA ALA A 5 24.68 -23.82 35.47
C ALA A 5 23.70 -23.42 36.59
N ILE A 6 22.68 -22.64 36.21
CA ILE A 6 21.54 -22.37 37.08
C ILE A 6 20.70 -23.65 37.15
N LYS A 7 20.56 -24.22 38.36
CA LYS A 7 19.80 -25.45 38.61
C LYS A 7 18.33 -25.22 38.22
N GLY A 8 17.87 -25.86 37.15
CA GLY A 8 16.53 -25.67 36.56
C GLY A 8 16.48 -24.92 35.24
N PHE A 9 17.61 -24.39 34.75
CA PHE A 9 17.71 -23.78 33.43
C PHE A 9 17.82 -24.86 32.35
N ASN A 10 16.71 -25.11 31.65
CA ASN A 10 16.71 -26.01 30.50
C ASN A 10 17.13 -25.23 29.24
N GLU A 11 18.39 -25.43 28.84
CA GLU A 11 19.02 -24.77 27.70
C GLU A 11 18.30 -25.08 26.38
N GLU A 12 17.68 -26.26 26.24
CA GLU A 12 16.83 -26.60 25.09
C GLU A 12 15.51 -25.82 25.10
N ALA A 13 14.89 -25.62 26.26
CA ALA A 13 13.68 -24.81 26.39
C ALA A 13 13.97 -23.33 26.10
N PHE A 14 15.12 -22.82 26.55
CA PHE A 14 15.57 -21.47 26.24
C PHE A 14 15.89 -21.29 24.75
N ASN A 15 16.57 -22.24 24.11
CA ASN A 15 16.82 -22.22 22.68
C ASN A 15 15.52 -22.38 21.86
N LYS A 16 14.58 -23.22 22.30
CA LYS A 16 13.24 -23.35 21.69
C LYS A 16 12.42 -22.07 21.86
N TYR A 17 12.53 -21.41 23.02
CA TYR A 17 11.91 -20.11 23.29
C TYR A 17 12.55 -19.01 22.45
N LEU A 18 13.88 -18.93 22.32
CA LEU A 18 14.57 -18.00 21.45
C LEU A 18 14.28 -18.26 19.96
N LYS A 19 14.16 -19.52 19.55
CA LYS A 19 13.81 -19.90 18.17
C LYS A 19 12.36 -19.53 17.83
N ASN A 20 11.41 -19.84 18.71
CA ASN A 20 10.01 -19.47 18.53
C ASN A 20 9.76 -17.96 18.70
N THR A 21 10.48 -17.30 19.62
CA THR A 21 10.43 -15.85 19.81
C THR A 21 11.13 -15.13 18.66
N GLY A 22 12.20 -15.70 18.10
CA GLY A 22 12.87 -15.24 16.88
C GLY A 22 11.96 -15.38 15.65
N LEU A 23 11.22 -16.48 15.54
CA LEU A 23 10.19 -16.68 14.51
C LEU A 23 8.99 -15.73 14.70
N LEU A 24 8.58 -15.44 15.94
CA LEU A 24 7.59 -14.42 16.28
C LEU A 24 8.11 -13.00 15.97
N MET A 25 9.39 -12.72 16.21
CA MET A 25 10.06 -11.48 15.84
C MET A 25 10.18 -11.37 14.32
N LEU A 26 10.45 -12.46 13.60
CA LEU A 26 10.46 -12.51 12.13
C LEU A 26 9.06 -12.35 11.53
N GLY A 27 8.03 -12.93 12.15
CA GLY A 27 6.63 -12.66 11.83
C GLY A 27 6.25 -11.21 12.11
N ARG A 28 6.77 -10.61 13.19
CA ARG A 28 6.63 -9.18 13.51
C ARG A 28 7.41 -8.30 12.54
N VAL A 29 8.60 -8.69 12.09
CA VAL A 29 9.43 -7.96 11.12
C VAL A 29 8.86 -8.09 9.70
N GLY A 30 8.32 -9.25 9.32
CA GLY A 30 7.52 -9.42 8.10
C GLY A 30 6.23 -8.60 8.16
N SER A 31 5.58 -8.54 9.32
CA SER A 31 4.47 -7.60 9.55
C SER A 31 4.93 -6.15 9.52
N LEU A 32 6.14 -5.81 9.98
CA LEU A 32 6.72 -4.46 9.91
C LEU A 32 7.12 -4.09 8.49
N ALA A 33 7.58 -5.04 7.67
CA ALA A 33 7.87 -4.82 6.26
C ALA A 33 6.56 -4.59 5.49
N ILE A 34 5.53 -5.38 5.77
CA ILE A 34 4.18 -5.18 5.22
C ILE A 34 3.56 -3.88 5.75
N LYS A 35 3.71 -3.53 7.03
CA LYS A 35 3.21 -2.30 7.67
C LYS A 35 3.98 -1.06 7.18
N MET A 36 5.30 -1.15 7.02
CA MET A 36 6.12 -0.12 6.38
C MET A 36 5.69 0.04 4.93
N PHE A 37 5.43 -1.05 4.22
CA PHE A 37 4.92 -1.03 2.86
C PHE A 37 3.50 -0.42 2.78
N VAL A 38 2.60 -0.70 3.73
CA VAL A 38 1.29 -0.03 3.88
C VAL A 38 1.44 1.46 4.22
N SER A 39 2.43 1.82 5.04
CA SER A 39 2.71 3.21 5.44
C SER A 39 3.48 4.01 4.38
N ILE A 40 4.22 3.36 3.48
CA ILE A 40 4.87 3.97 2.32
C ILE A 40 3.85 4.09 1.17
N ASN A 41 2.92 3.15 1.07
CA ASN A 41 1.64 3.32 0.37
C ASN A 41 0.69 4.30 1.12
N ALA A 42 1.22 5.24 1.93
CA ALA A 42 0.50 6.39 2.48
C ALA A 42 0.09 7.38 1.37
N GLY A 43 -0.75 6.90 0.47
CA GLY A 43 -1.84 7.69 -0.05
C GLY A 43 -2.63 8.37 1.07
N LEU A 44 -2.63 7.88 2.32
CA LEU A 44 -3.37 8.51 3.44
C LEU A 44 -3.07 10.00 3.65
N GLY A 45 -1.81 10.44 3.54
CA GLY A 45 -1.47 11.87 3.68
C GLY A 45 -1.83 12.69 2.43
N LEU A 46 -1.53 12.13 1.27
CA LEU A 46 -1.75 12.81 -0.01
C LEU A 46 -3.23 12.84 -0.39
N ASP A 47 -3.99 11.76 -0.18
CA ASP A 47 -5.39 11.60 -0.54
C ASP A 47 -6.29 12.54 0.24
N GLN A 48 -6.12 12.64 1.57
CA GLN A 48 -6.88 13.61 2.35
C GLN A 48 -6.60 15.05 1.90
N PHE A 49 -5.34 15.36 1.56
CA PHE A 49 -4.99 16.68 1.06
C PHE A 49 -5.51 16.93 -0.36
N ILE A 50 -5.50 15.93 -1.25
CA ILE A 50 -6.12 16.00 -2.59
C ILE A 50 -7.61 16.25 -2.46
N VAL A 51 -8.32 15.51 -1.59
CA VAL A 51 -9.77 15.71 -1.34
C VAL A 51 -10.04 17.15 -0.91
N LYS A 52 -9.24 17.67 0.03
CA LYS A 52 -9.35 19.06 0.50
C LYS A 52 -9.08 20.06 -0.62
N GLU A 53 -8.00 19.88 -1.39
CA GLU A 53 -7.62 20.79 -2.48
C GLU A 53 -8.65 20.78 -3.62
N LEU A 54 -9.22 19.61 -3.95
CA LEU A 54 -10.29 19.47 -4.93
C LEU A 54 -11.58 20.17 -4.47
N HIS A 55 -11.90 20.09 -3.19
CA HIS A 55 -13.05 20.80 -2.62
C HIS A 55 -12.85 22.32 -2.61
N GLN A 56 -11.63 22.80 -2.31
CA GLN A 56 -11.31 24.23 -2.28
C GLN A 56 -11.18 24.85 -3.68
N ASN A 57 -10.63 24.11 -4.65
CA ASN A 57 -10.29 24.59 -5.98
C ASN A 57 -10.87 23.67 -7.09
N PRO A 58 -12.21 23.60 -7.24
CA PRO A 58 -12.86 22.67 -8.17
C PRO A 58 -12.54 22.97 -9.65
N THR A 59 -12.21 24.22 -10.00
CA THR A 59 -11.82 24.63 -11.35
C THR A 59 -10.47 24.04 -11.79
N ASN A 60 -9.58 23.76 -10.84
CA ASN A 60 -8.24 23.21 -11.11
C ASN A 60 -8.18 21.68 -11.01
N ARG A 61 -9.33 20.99 -10.94
CA ARG A 61 -9.43 19.53 -10.74
C ARG A 61 -8.46 18.73 -11.60
N ASP A 62 -8.42 18.99 -12.91
CA ASP A 62 -7.66 18.15 -13.84
C ASP A 62 -6.14 18.32 -13.63
N LYS A 63 -5.70 19.51 -13.18
CA LYS A 63 -4.32 19.73 -12.73
C LYS A 63 -4.04 19.07 -11.39
N ILE A 64 -4.99 19.11 -10.46
CA ILE A 64 -4.86 18.49 -9.13
C ILE A 64 -4.72 16.97 -9.26
N LEU A 65 -5.64 16.33 -9.99
CA LEU A 65 -5.63 14.88 -10.22
C LEU A 65 -4.41 14.44 -11.03
N GLY A 66 -4.05 15.16 -12.10
CA GLY A 66 -2.87 14.84 -12.91
C GLY A 66 -1.56 14.95 -12.12
N THR A 67 -1.42 16.01 -11.32
CA THR A 67 -0.24 16.21 -10.47
C THR A 67 -0.18 15.16 -9.36
N ALA A 68 -1.30 14.88 -8.69
CA ALA A 68 -1.40 13.85 -7.67
C ALA A 68 -1.08 12.45 -8.23
N PHE A 69 -1.59 12.13 -9.40
CA PHE A 69 -1.31 10.88 -10.11
C PHE A 69 0.19 10.72 -10.34
N LEU A 70 0.85 11.73 -10.93
CA LEU A 70 2.28 11.70 -11.19
C LEU A 70 3.10 11.60 -9.91
N LEU A 71 2.73 12.30 -8.84
CA LEU A 71 3.37 12.17 -7.54
C LEU A 71 3.26 10.74 -6.99
N LYS A 72 2.08 10.13 -7.08
CA LYS A 72 1.87 8.74 -6.64
C LYS A 72 2.65 7.73 -7.49
N VAL A 73 2.71 7.93 -8.82
CA VAL A 73 3.51 7.09 -9.73
C VAL A 73 4.99 7.18 -9.38
N MET A 74 5.52 8.40 -9.19
CA MET A 74 6.92 8.61 -8.79
C MET A 74 7.23 7.97 -7.43
N ALA A 75 6.32 8.08 -6.47
CA ALA A 75 6.45 7.43 -5.18
C ALA A 75 6.48 5.89 -5.31
N GLY A 76 5.57 5.31 -6.11
CA GLY A 76 5.52 3.87 -6.39
C GLY A 76 6.79 3.38 -7.09
N LEU A 77 7.31 4.13 -8.07
CA LEU A 77 8.56 3.83 -8.76
C LEU A 77 9.76 3.89 -7.80
N ALA A 78 9.80 4.88 -6.91
CA ALA A 78 10.86 5.02 -5.91
C ALA A 78 10.85 3.87 -4.89
N CYS A 79 9.71 3.24 -4.63
CA CYS A 79 9.62 2.11 -3.69
C CYS A 79 10.42 0.88 -4.15
N ILE A 80 10.46 0.61 -5.45
CA ILE A 80 11.11 -0.58 -6.01
C ILE A 80 12.61 -0.65 -5.66
N PRO A 81 13.44 0.36 -5.97
CA PRO A 81 14.86 0.34 -5.61
C PRO A 81 15.07 0.40 -4.10
N THR A 82 14.22 1.10 -3.33
CA THR A 82 14.33 1.14 -1.87
C THR A 82 14.17 -0.26 -1.25
N ILE A 83 13.23 -1.05 -1.76
CA ILE A 83 12.99 -2.42 -1.30
C ILE A 83 14.15 -3.34 -1.69
N PHE A 84 14.71 -3.17 -2.88
CA PHE A 84 15.90 -3.92 -3.28
C PHE A 84 17.09 -3.64 -2.35
N ILE A 85 17.35 -2.37 -2.04
CA ILE A 85 18.42 -1.98 -1.11
C ILE A 85 18.13 -2.53 0.30
N ALA A 86 16.90 -2.43 0.78
CA ALA A 86 16.51 -2.96 2.09
C ALA A 86 16.76 -4.47 2.21
N TRP A 87 16.47 -5.22 1.15
CA TRP A 87 16.71 -6.67 1.11
C TRP A 87 18.21 -7.02 1.16
N GLN A 88 19.09 -6.22 0.56
CA GLN A 88 20.54 -6.43 0.62
C GLN A 88 21.10 -6.25 2.03
N ILE A 89 20.53 -5.32 2.82
CA ILE A 89 21.00 -5.02 4.18
C ILE A 89 20.43 -6.06 5.16
N TYR A 90 19.16 -6.44 4.99
CA TYR A 90 18.45 -7.36 5.87
C TYR A 90 17.71 -8.45 5.07
N PRO A 91 18.43 -9.49 4.59
CA PRO A 91 17.79 -10.59 3.91
C PRO A 91 16.90 -11.38 4.88
N LEU A 92 15.62 -11.52 4.53
CA LEU A 92 14.67 -12.33 5.28
C LEU A 92 14.87 -13.81 4.91
N SER A 93 15.14 -14.67 5.89
CA SER A 93 15.37 -16.11 5.68
C SER A 93 14.11 -16.87 5.27
N ASP A 94 12.93 -16.39 5.69
CA ASP A 94 11.68 -17.16 5.64
C ASP A 94 10.76 -16.74 4.48
N ILE A 95 11.05 -15.61 3.82
CA ILE A 95 10.23 -15.05 2.75
C ILE A 95 11.06 -14.92 1.49
N SER A 96 10.59 -15.53 0.40
CA SER A 96 11.25 -15.41 -0.91
C SER A 96 11.26 -13.97 -1.39
N TYR A 97 12.42 -13.51 -1.88
CA TYR A 97 12.58 -12.20 -2.51
C TYR A 97 11.54 -11.94 -3.61
N GLN A 98 11.10 -12.99 -4.33
CA GLN A 98 10.07 -12.88 -5.37
C GLN A 98 8.76 -12.28 -4.85
N ILE A 99 8.34 -12.63 -3.63
CA ILE A 99 7.11 -12.11 -3.01
C ILE A 99 7.26 -10.61 -2.74
N ILE A 100 8.40 -10.23 -2.17
CA ILE A 100 8.70 -8.84 -1.82
C ILE A 100 8.80 -7.97 -3.08
N PHE A 101 9.44 -8.50 -4.12
CA PHE A 101 9.55 -7.83 -5.41
C PHE A 101 8.18 -7.62 -6.06
N ILE A 102 7.31 -8.64 -6.10
CA ILE A 102 5.95 -8.50 -6.63
C ILE A 102 5.15 -7.46 -5.85
N LEU A 103 5.22 -7.50 -4.51
CA LEU A 103 4.53 -6.50 -3.68
C LEU A 103 4.98 -5.08 -4.00
N SER A 104 6.26 -4.85 -4.30
CA SER A 104 6.77 -3.51 -4.64
C SER A 104 6.01 -2.83 -5.80
N PHE A 105 5.50 -3.61 -6.75
CA PHE A 105 4.72 -3.09 -7.89
C PHE A 105 3.33 -2.59 -7.52
N THR A 106 2.77 -3.05 -6.38
CA THR A 106 1.41 -2.63 -5.96
C THR A 106 1.29 -1.11 -5.84
N GLY A 107 2.35 -0.40 -5.42
CA GLY A 107 2.34 1.06 -5.30
C GLY A 107 2.12 1.78 -6.63
N LEU A 108 2.56 1.18 -7.74
CA LEU A 108 2.29 1.70 -9.08
C LEU A 108 0.82 1.59 -9.44
N PHE A 109 0.20 0.44 -9.18
CA PHE A 109 -1.23 0.27 -9.40
C PHE A 109 -2.06 1.12 -8.44
N GLN A 110 -1.59 1.31 -7.20
CA GLN A 110 -2.25 2.17 -6.21
C GLN A 110 -2.31 3.64 -6.67
N SER A 111 -1.38 4.09 -7.51
CA SER A 111 -1.43 5.45 -8.06
C SER A 111 -2.71 5.73 -8.85
N LEU A 112 -3.27 4.69 -9.49
CA LEU A 112 -4.47 4.78 -10.32
C LEU A 112 -5.74 5.02 -9.49
N THR A 113 -5.70 4.73 -8.18
CA THR A 113 -6.84 4.98 -7.29
C THR A 113 -7.01 6.45 -6.92
N VAL A 114 -6.17 7.37 -7.44
CA VAL A 114 -6.27 8.83 -7.21
C VAL A 114 -7.65 9.42 -7.55
N VAL A 115 -8.37 8.78 -8.46
CA VAL A 115 -9.75 9.15 -8.84
C VAL A 115 -10.71 9.05 -7.65
N ASP A 116 -10.39 8.24 -6.65
CA ASP A 116 -11.19 8.09 -5.45
C ASP A 116 -11.41 9.44 -4.75
N ALA A 117 -10.30 10.19 -4.59
CA ALA A 117 -10.29 11.51 -3.97
C ALA A 117 -11.24 12.50 -4.66
N TYR A 118 -11.48 12.37 -5.97
CA TYR A 118 -12.43 13.21 -6.70
C TYR A 118 -13.89 12.95 -6.30
N PHE A 119 -14.31 11.70 -6.21
CA PHE A 119 -15.69 11.45 -5.79
C PHE A 119 -15.89 11.73 -4.30
N GLN A 120 -14.85 11.57 -3.47
CA GLN A 120 -14.88 11.98 -2.08
C GLN A 120 -15.03 13.50 -1.93
N SER A 121 -14.29 14.33 -2.69
CA SER A 121 -14.40 15.79 -2.61
C SER A 121 -15.76 16.33 -3.05
N GLU A 122 -16.46 15.57 -3.88
CA GLU A 122 -17.80 15.88 -4.41
C GLU A 122 -18.94 15.27 -3.57
N VAL A 123 -18.65 14.64 -2.43
CA VAL A 123 -19.64 13.94 -1.58
C VAL A 123 -20.40 12.85 -2.36
N LYS A 124 -19.74 12.26 -3.36
CA LYS A 124 -20.27 11.24 -4.26
C LYS A 124 -19.66 9.86 -4.00
N SER A 125 -19.20 9.61 -2.76
CA SER A 125 -18.57 8.36 -2.32
C SER A 125 -19.41 7.10 -2.57
N LYS A 126 -20.72 7.23 -2.80
CA LYS A 126 -21.60 6.11 -3.19
C LYS A 126 -21.12 5.34 -4.42
N TYR A 127 -20.54 6.03 -5.41
CA TYR A 127 -20.07 5.38 -6.64
C TYR A 127 -18.82 4.53 -6.38
N ILE A 128 -17.96 5.03 -5.50
CA ILE A 128 -16.74 4.34 -5.09
C ILE A 128 -17.08 3.13 -4.24
N MET A 129 -17.98 3.30 -3.29
CA MET A 129 -18.47 2.21 -2.45
C MET A 129 -19.04 1.06 -3.30
N GLN A 130 -19.80 1.37 -4.37
CA GLN A 130 -20.30 0.34 -5.28
C GLN A 130 -19.17 -0.44 -5.97
N VAL A 131 -18.14 0.24 -6.46
CA VAL A 131 -16.95 -0.41 -7.06
C VAL A 131 -16.21 -1.25 -6.03
N GLN A 132 -16.03 -0.72 -4.82
CA GLN A 132 -15.34 -1.44 -3.74
C GLN A 132 -16.09 -2.70 -3.33
N ILE A 133 -17.41 -2.63 -3.15
CA ILE A 133 -18.22 -3.80 -2.79
C ILE A 133 -18.11 -4.87 -3.87
N ILE A 134 -18.33 -4.51 -5.14
CA ILE A 134 -18.27 -5.48 -6.25
C ILE A 134 -16.85 -6.03 -6.40
N GLY A 135 -15.84 -5.17 -6.35
CA GLY A 135 -14.44 -5.56 -6.46
C GLY A 135 -14.01 -6.50 -5.33
N ASN A 136 -14.40 -6.20 -4.09
CA ASN A 136 -14.10 -7.04 -2.93
C ASN A 136 -14.85 -8.38 -2.98
N LEU A 137 -16.07 -8.44 -3.51
CA LEU A 137 -16.80 -9.70 -3.72
C LEU A 137 -16.10 -10.58 -4.77
N ILE A 138 -15.68 -10.00 -5.89
CA ILE A 138 -14.91 -10.72 -6.92
C ILE A 138 -13.58 -11.19 -6.34
N SER A 139 -12.86 -10.33 -5.62
CA SER A 139 -11.62 -10.66 -4.91
C SER A 139 -11.81 -11.82 -3.93
N ALA A 140 -12.88 -11.78 -3.13
CA ALA A 140 -13.20 -12.83 -2.19
C ALA A 140 -13.45 -14.16 -2.89
N ALA A 141 -14.17 -14.17 -4.02
CA ALA A 141 -14.38 -15.38 -4.81
C ALA A 141 -13.06 -15.95 -5.38
N VAL A 142 -12.17 -15.09 -5.86
CA VAL A 142 -10.83 -15.50 -6.34
C VAL A 142 -10.02 -16.11 -5.19
N LYS A 143 -9.93 -15.43 -4.04
CA LYS A 143 -9.19 -15.91 -2.87
C LYS A 143 -9.78 -17.20 -2.31
N PHE A 144 -11.11 -17.32 -2.28
CA PHE A 144 -11.77 -18.54 -1.85
C PHE A 144 -11.43 -19.71 -2.77
N THR A 145 -11.41 -19.49 -4.09
CA THR A 145 -10.97 -20.50 -5.06
C THR A 145 -9.52 -20.93 -4.80
N LEU A 146 -8.61 -19.98 -4.55
CA LEU A 146 -7.20 -20.26 -4.21
C LEU A 146 -7.04 -21.09 -2.93
N ILE A 147 -7.90 -20.87 -1.94
CA ILE A 147 -7.92 -21.65 -0.70
C ILE A 147 -8.34 -23.09 -0.99
N LEU A 148 -9.42 -23.29 -1.76
CA LEU A 148 -9.91 -24.62 -2.10
C LEU A 148 -8.89 -25.43 -2.91
N THR A 149 -8.11 -24.77 -3.76
CA THR A 149 -7.05 -25.41 -4.54
C THR A 149 -5.73 -25.58 -3.76
N ASN A 150 -5.68 -25.21 -2.47
CA ASN A 150 -4.47 -25.20 -1.65
C ASN A 150 -3.28 -24.50 -2.35
N SER A 151 -3.56 -23.38 -3.04
CA SER A 151 -2.55 -22.69 -3.84
C SER A 151 -1.45 -22.07 -2.97
N PRO A 152 -0.20 -22.01 -3.46
CA PRO A 152 0.90 -21.43 -2.70
C PRO A 152 0.73 -19.92 -2.49
N LEU A 153 1.40 -19.39 -1.47
CA LEU A 153 1.34 -17.98 -1.03
C LEU A 153 1.52 -16.97 -2.17
N LEU A 154 2.33 -17.30 -3.19
CA LEU A 154 2.57 -16.46 -4.35
C LEU A 154 1.27 -16.02 -5.06
N TYR A 155 0.29 -16.92 -5.20
CA TYR A 155 -0.99 -16.59 -5.86
C TYR A 155 -1.83 -15.62 -5.03
N PHE A 156 -1.78 -15.71 -3.70
CA PHE A 156 -2.44 -14.74 -2.82
C PHE A 156 -1.82 -13.35 -2.95
N VAL A 157 -0.48 -13.27 -3.09
CA VAL A 157 0.22 -12.00 -3.32
C VAL A 157 -0.18 -11.39 -4.66
N ILE A 158 -0.25 -12.18 -5.72
CA ILE A 158 -0.73 -11.74 -7.04
C ILE A 158 -2.19 -11.28 -6.96
N SER A 159 -3.03 -11.97 -6.18
CA SER A 159 -4.43 -11.57 -5.98
C SER A 159 -4.56 -10.17 -5.37
N TYR A 160 -3.57 -9.72 -4.57
CA TYR A 160 -3.56 -8.38 -4.01
C TYR A 160 -3.36 -7.29 -5.07
N ILE A 161 -2.47 -7.53 -6.06
CA ILE A 161 -2.32 -6.62 -7.20
C ILE A 161 -3.60 -6.62 -8.04
N PHE A 162 -4.19 -7.80 -8.24
CA PHE A 162 -5.47 -7.93 -8.94
C PHE A 162 -6.58 -7.11 -8.28
N ASP A 163 -6.65 -7.06 -6.94
CA ASP A 163 -7.63 -6.23 -6.22
C ASP A 163 -7.49 -4.76 -6.56
N ILE A 164 -6.27 -4.22 -6.45
CA ILE A 164 -5.99 -2.81 -6.75
C ILE A 164 -6.29 -2.52 -8.22
N PHE A 165 -5.92 -3.43 -9.11
CA PHE A 165 -6.19 -3.31 -10.55
C PHE A 165 -7.69 -3.29 -10.84
N LEU A 166 -8.47 -4.17 -10.22
CA LEU A 166 -9.91 -4.26 -10.36
C LEU A 166 -10.61 -2.98 -9.88
N LEU A 167 -10.21 -2.47 -8.72
CA LEU A 167 -10.69 -1.18 -8.19
C LEU A 167 -10.34 -0.03 -9.14
N SER A 168 -9.09 0.00 -9.64
CA SER A 168 -8.62 1.05 -10.55
C SER A 168 -9.45 1.10 -11.84
N ILE A 169 -9.72 -0.06 -12.45
CA ILE A 169 -10.61 -0.16 -13.62
C ILE A 169 -12.00 0.37 -13.29
N GLY A 170 -12.58 -0.04 -12.16
CA GLY A 170 -13.91 0.39 -11.77
C GLY A 170 -13.99 1.91 -11.55
N TYR A 171 -13.00 2.49 -10.89
CA TYR A 171 -12.94 3.93 -10.65
C TYR A 171 -12.81 4.72 -11.96
N PHE A 172 -11.91 4.32 -12.86
CA PHE A 172 -11.80 4.97 -14.18
C PHE A 172 -13.06 4.79 -15.02
N GLY A 173 -13.67 3.61 -15.01
CA GLY A 173 -14.93 3.35 -15.71
C GLY A 173 -16.03 4.30 -15.28
N ILE A 174 -16.19 4.53 -13.96
CA ILE A 174 -17.17 5.51 -13.46
C ILE A 174 -16.76 6.94 -13.81
N TYR A 175 -15.48 7.28 -13.69
CA TYR A 175 -14.96 8.61 -14.01
C TYR A 175 -15.26 9.00 -15.46
N GLN A 176 -15.00 8.09 -16.40
CA GLN A 176 -15.28 8.28 -17.82
C GLN A 176 -16.78 8.37 -18.10
N ARG A 177 -17.59 7.52 -17.46
CA ARG A 177 -19.08 7.56 -17.58
C ARG A 177 -19.69 8.85 -17.04
N LYS A 178 -18.99 9.58 -16.16
CA LYS A 178 -19.42 10.90 -15.67
C LYS A 178 -18.93 12.07 -16.53
N GLY A 179 -18.47 11.79 -17.76
CA GLY A 179 -18.06 12.81 -18.72
C GLY A 179 -16.72 13.46 -18.38
N ARG A 180 -15.87 12.78 -17.61
CA ARG A 180 -14.51 13.23 -17.27
C ARG A 180 -13.51 12.38 -18.02
N SER A 181 -12.38 12.96 -18.38
CA SER A 181 -11.33 12.27 -19.15
C SER A 181 -10.01 12.38 -18.43
N ILE A 182 -9.33 11.25 -18.29
CA ILE A 182 -7.95 11.20 -17.76
C ILE A 182 -6.95 11.83 -18.71
N PHE A 183 -7.28 11.94 -20.00
CA PHE A 183 -6.41 12.55 -21.01
C PHE A 183 -6.32 14.07 -20.89
N ASN A 184 -7.26 14.70 -20.15
CA ASN A 184 -7.23 16.13 -19.90
C ASN A 184 -6.37 16.51 -18.70
N TRP A 185 -5.77 15.52 -18.03
CA TRP A 185 -4.98 15.77 -16.83
C TRP A 185 -3.70 16.52 -17.17
N GLY A 186 -3.42 17.54 -16.36
CA GLY A 186 -2.24 18.37 -16.49
C GLY A 186 -1.33 18.24 -15.27
N PHE A 187 -0.04 18.49 -15.47
CA PHE A 187 0.93 18.59 -14.39
C PHE A 187 1.17 20.05 -14.01
N ASP A 188 1.21 20.34 -12.71
CA ASP A 188 1.61 21.65 -12.17
C ASP A 188 2.66 21.46 -11.07
N GLY A 189 3.89 21.92 -11.33
CA GLY A 189 5.01 21.77 -10.39
C GLY A 189 4.85 22.58 -9.10
N LYS A 190 4.16 23.73 -9.13
CA LYS A 190 3.87 24.50 -7.91
C LYS A 190 2.89 23.73 -7.04
N LEU A 191 1.86 23.15 -7.67
CA LEU A 191 0.89 22.30 -6.99
C LEU A 191 1.57 21.03 -6.45
N ALA A 192 2.51 20.42 -7.18
CA ALA A 192 3.25 19.25 -6.71
C ALA A 192 4.01 19.53 -5.41
N LYS A 193 4.74 20.64 -5.35
CA LYS A 193 5.47 21.09 -4.16
C LYS A 193 4.51 21.38 -3.00
N LYS A 194 3.37 22.01 -3.29
CA LYS A 194 2.31 22.28 -2.30
C LYS A 194 1.77 20.96 -1.72
N LEU A 195 1.33 20.04 -2.57
CA LEU A 195 0.80 18.73 -2.17
C LEU A 195 1.80 17.97 -1.29
N LEU A 196 3.07 17.89 -1.68
CA LEU A 196 4.12 17.23 -0.89
C LEU A 196 4.36 17.91 0.46
N HIS A 197 4.42 19.25 0.49
CA HIS A 197 4.68 20.01 1.71
C HIS A 197 3.56 19.88 2.77
N TYR A 198 2.32 19.64 2.36
CA TYR A 198 1.24 19.40 3.32
C TYR A 198 1.07 17.90 3.65
N SER A 199 1.51 17.00 2.78
CA SER A 199 1.32 15.55 2.97
C SER A 199 2.44 14.89 3.78
N TRP A 200 3.66 15.43 3.79
CA TRP A 200 4.79 14.80 4.48
C TRP A 200 4.61 14.59 6.00
N PRO A 201 3.96 15.48 6.79
CA PRO A 201 3.78 15.23 8.23
C PRO A 201 2.79 14.10 8.48
N LEU A 202 1.75 13.98 7.64
CA LEU A 202 0.79 12.88 7.67
C LEU A 202 1.43 11.54 7.31
N ILE A 203 2.36 11.54 6.34
CA ILE A 203 3.15 10.35 5.99
C ILE A 203 3.99 9.90 7.19
N ILE A 204 4.70 10.82 7.84
CA ILE A 204 5.48 10.52 9.06
C ILE A 204 4.57 9.97 10.17
N SER A 205 3.41 10.58 10.37
CA SER A 205 2.42 10.10 11.34
C SER A 205 1.97 8.66 11.03
N GLY A 206 1.67 8.35 9.76
CA GLY A 206 1.28 7.01 9.33
C GLY A 206 2.37 5.96 9.56
N ILE A 207 3.64 6.31 9.30
CA ILE A 207 4.80 5.45 9.59
C ILE A 207 4.89 5.20 11.10
N MET A 208 4.80 6.25 11.93
CA MET A 208 4.91 6.13 13.38
C MET A 208 3.83 5.24 13.98
N VAL A 209 2.57 5.38 13.54
CA VAL A 209 1.48 4.49 13.96
C VAL A 209 1.75 3.05 13.54
N SER A 210 2.25 2.84 12.33
CA SER A 210 2.55 1.51 11.79
C SER A 210 3.71 0.80 12.51
N VAL A 211 4.65 1.56 13.08
CA VAL A 211 5.73 1.02 13.92
C VAL A 211 5.26 0.78 15.36
N TYR A 212 4.35 1.61 15.86
CA TYR A 212 3.83 1.52 17.22
C TYR A 212 2.84 0.36 17.42
N MET A 213 1.94 0.14 16.46
CA MET A 213 0.98 -0.99 16.44
C MET A 213 1.62 -2.28 15.97
#